data_AF-A0A0K1F282-F1
#
_entry.id   AF-A0A0K1F282-F1
#
_cell.length_a   1.000
_cell.length_b   1.000
_cell.length_c   1.000
_cell.angle_alpha   90.00
_cell.angle_beta   90.00
_cell.angle_gamma   90.00
#
_symmetry.space_group_name_H-M   'P 1'
#
loop_
_entity.id
_entity.type
_entity.pdbx_description
1 polymer ?
#
loop_
_entity_poly.entity_id
_entity_poly.type
_entity_poly.pdbx_seq_one_letter_code
_entity_poly.pdbx_strand_id
1 'polypeptide(L)'
;MLIGRAAQERYRSALGRVQKDAERYVRRRLASEARGLPVAEAREAAVGILGDAVGVFGDTAQALSARLFDEVCEAEGIDAASRMFDGVIDPGAMEDKVRYYASRIASEEPDWASFEDATSRLGSYYARRSAYENTVRNCDRGRVRYARVPGGGETCGFCLMLAGRGFVYHSEVTARGSHGVHRNCDCVVVPGRRGRTSIEGYDPAACRRLRERLLDVDGYDVPPAQREALKAAWSDSSEGTGIGRAADLDEKVRRGLDSAWETYERGGASYDDTIGALLRRLGEALGRDLSGLADGTRPSVRDVLRTR
;
A
#
# COMPACT_ATOMS: atom_id res chain seq x y z
N MET A 1 21.73 -14.92 -5.09
CA MET A 1 22.33 -13.58 -4.93
C MET A 1 21.65 -12.87 -3.78
N LEU A 2 22.38 -12.05 -3.00
CA LEU A 2 21.78 -11.11 -2.05
C LEU A 2 21.62 -9.75 -2.73
N ILE A 3 20.39 -9.28 -2.90
CA ILE A 3 20.11 -7.90 -3.25
C ILE A 3 20.21 -7.08 -1.95
N GLY A 4 21.27 -6.30 -1.83
CA GLY A 4 21.53 -5.49 -0.63
C GLY A 4 20.50 -4.36 -0.44
N ARG A 5 20.28 -3.98 0.82
CA ARG A 5 19.29 -2.96 1.23
C ARG A 5 19.50 -1.64 0.49
N ALA A 6 20.74 -1.20 0.35
CA ALA A 6 21.08 0.04 -0.35
C ALA A 6 20.63 0.05 -1.83
N ALA A 7 20.68 -1.08 -2.53
CA ALA A 7 20.21 -1.17 -3.92
C ALA A 7 18.69 -0.99 -4.00
N GLN A 8 17.97 -1.59 -3.05
CA GLN A 8 16.52 -1.45 -2.96
C GLN A 8 16.10 -0.03 -2.62
N GLU A 9 16.76 0.58 -1.63
CA GLU A 9 16.49 1.94 -1.19
C GLU A 9 16.76 2.95 -2.31
N ARG A 10 17.82 2.74 -3.11
CA ARG A 10 18.08 3.57 -4.30
C ARG A 10 16.95 3.50 -5.32
N TYR A 11 16.54 2.28 -5.69
CA TYR A 11 15.44 2.10 -6.65
C TYR A 11 14.13 2.70 -6.13
N ARG A 12 13.78 2.42 -4.88
CA ARG A 12 12.56 2.95 -4.25
C ARG A 12 12.58 4.46 -4.12
N SER A 13 13.71 5.04 -3.72
CA SER A 13 13.87 6.49 -3.62
C SER A 13 13.77 7.16 -5.00
N ALA A 14 14.35 6.54 -6.03
CA ALA A 14 14.24 7.04 -7.40
C ALA A 14 12.79 7.00 -7.90
N LEU A 15 12.11 5.86 -7.72
CA LEU A 15 10.71 5.70 -8.10
C LEU A 15 9.80 6.67 -7.32
N GLY A 16 10.04 6.83 -6.02
CA GLY A 16 9.31 7.77 -5.17
C GLY A 16 9.48 9.24 -5.58
N ARG A 17 10.64 9.63 -6.13
CA ARG A 17 10.82 10.96 -6.75
C ARG A 17 9.97 11.11 -8.00
N VAL A 18 10.01 10.13 -8.91
CA VAL A 18 9.19 10.14 -10.13
C VAL A 18 7.69 10.25 -9.80
N GLN A 19 7.21 9.55 -8.78
CA GLN A 19 5.83 9.64 -8.29
C GLN A 19 5.48 11.05 -7.81
N LYS A 20 6.33 11.66 -6.97
CA LYS A 20 6.13 13.02 -6.44
C LYS A 20 6.15 14.06 -7.54
N ASP A 21 7.02 13.89 -8.53
CA ASP A 21 7.13 14.80 -9.67
C ASP A 21 5.92 14.67 -10.60
N ALA A 22 5.42 13.45 -10.84
CA ALA A 22 4.17 13.21 -11.58
C ALA A 22 2.96 13.86 -10.89
N GLU A 23 2.80 13.67 -9.58
CA GLU A 23 1.71 14.30 -8.81
C GLU A 23 1.80 15.82 -8.88
N ARG A 24 3.00 16.39 -8.67
CA ARG A 24 3.22 17.84 -8.75
C ARG A 24 2.91 18.39 -10.15
N TYR A 25 3.32 17.68 -11.20
CA TYR A 25 3.06 18.04 -12.58
C TYR A 25 1.56 18.09 -12.86
N VAL A 26 0.83 17.02 -12.54
CA VAL A 26 -0.61 16.94 -12.75
C VAL A 26 -1.34 18.01 -11.93
N ARG A 27 -1.01 18.17 -10.64
CA ARG A 27 -1.62 19.19 -9.78
C ARG A 27 -1.46 20.60 -10.34
N ARG A 28 -0.25 20.94 -10.81
CA ARG A 28 0.02 22.27 -11.38
C ARG A 28 -0.77 22.52 -12.66
N ARG A 29 -0.80 21.55 -13.58
CA ARG A 29 -1.53 21.69 -14.85
C ARG A 29 -3.04 21.72 -14.65
N LEU A 30 -3.60 20.93 -13.74
CA LEU A 30 -5.03 21.00 -13.42
C LEU A 30 -5.43 22.39 -12.91
N ALA A 31 -4.62 22.96 -12.00
CA ALA A 31 -4.88 24.29 -11.46
C ALA A 31 -4.79 25.40 -12.52
N SER A 32 -3.93 25.26 -13.55
CA SER A 32 -3.78 26.26 -14.60
C SER A 32 -4.69 26.07 -15.81
N GLU A 33 -5.04 24.82 -16.14
CA GLU A 33 -5.68 24.48 -17.43
C GLU A 33 -7.07 23.87 -17.29
N ALA A 34 -7.42 23.28 -16.15
CA ALA A 34 -8.73 22.64 -15.96
C ALA A 34 -9.65 23.44 -15.02
N ARG A 35 -9.09 24.15 -14.03
CA ARG A 35 -9.86 24.85 -13.00
C ARG A 35 -10.78 25.92 -13.59
N GLY A 36 -12.06 25.85 -13.23
CA GLY A 36 -13.09 26.79 -13.67
C GLY A 36 -13.73 26.47 -15.03
N LEU A 37 -13.23 25.45 -15.75
CA LEU A 37 -13.85 24.99 -16.98
C LEU A 37 -15.18 24.27 -16.71
N PRO A 38 -16.07 24.19 -17.71
CA PRO A 38 -17.21 23.28 -17.68
C PRO A 38 -16.77 21.83 -17.40
N VAL A 39 -17.58 21.06 -16.68
CA VAL A 39 -17.24 19.70 -16.20
C VAL A 39 -16.70 18.79 -17.31
N ALA A 40 -17.30 18.84 -18.49
CA ALA A 40 -16.88 18.04 -19.64
C ALA A 40 -15.47 18.41 -20.12
N GLU A 41 -15.19 19.71 -20.25
CA GLU A 41 -13.89 20.24 -20.69
C GLU A 41 -12.81 20.02 -19.63
N ALA A 42 -13.13 20.23 -18.35
CA ALA A 42 -12.22 19.95 -17.23
C ALA A 42 -11.81 18.47 -17.18
N ARG A 43 -12.75 17.56 -17.47
CA ARG A 43 -12.49 16.12 -17.57
C ARG A 43 -11.56 15.80 -18.74
N GLU A 44 -11.80 16.36 -19.92
CA GLU A 44 -10.96 16.15 -21.10
C GLU A 44 -9.54 16.69 -20.89
N ALA A 45 -9.41 17.88 -20.32
CA ALA A 45 -8.13 18.45 -19.93
C ALA A 45 -7.39 17.54 -18.94
N ALA A 46 -8.08 17.03 -17.90
CA ALA A 46 -7.49 16.11 -16.93
C ALA A 46 -7.02 14.78 -17.54
N VAL A 47 -7.77 14.21 -18.49
CA VAL A 47 -7.34 13.00 -19.22
C VAL A 47 -6.08 13.28 -20.03
N GLY A 48 -6.03 14.40 -20.77
CA GLY A 48 -4.83 14.80 -21.52
C GLY A 48 -3.61 15.01 -20.63
N ILE A 49 -3.77 15.75 -19.53
CA ILE A 49 -2.70 16.00 -18.55
C ILE A 49 -2.18 14.69 -17.95
N LEU A 50 -3.06 13.74 -17.64
CA LEU A 50 -2.64 12.43 -17.14
C LEU A 50 -1.93 11.61 -18.22
N GLY A 51 -2.41 11.65 -19.47
CA GLY A 51 -1.75 11.03 -20.61
C GLY A 51 -0.30 11.52 -20.77
N ASP A 52 -0.09 12.84 -20.74
CA ASP A 52 1.23 13.45 -20.78
C ASP A 52 2.10 13.03 -19.58
N ALA A 53 1.52 12.98 -18.38
CA ALA A 53 2.22 12.50 -17.19
C ALA A 53 2.62 11.02 -17.31
N VAL A 54 1.76 10.15 -17.85
CA VAL A 54 2.09 8.74 -18.11
C VAL A 54 3.21 8.64 -19.14
N GLY A 55 3.17 9.42 -20.22
CA GLY A 55 4.25 9.44 -21.20
C GLY A 55 5.60 9.78 -20.56
N VAL A 56 5.70 10.90 -19.85
CA VAL A 56 6.99 11.35 -19.31
C VAL A 56 7.44 10.56 -18.07
N PHE A 57 6.58 10.50 -17.05
CA PHE A 57 6.93 9.91 -15.76
C PHE A 57 6.74 8.39 -15.76
N GLY A 58 5.80 7.86 -16.54
CA GLY A 58 5.67 6.43 -16.75
C GLY A 58 6.91 5.87 -17.44
N ASP A 59 7.41 6.47 -18.52
CA ASP A 59 8.63 6.02 -19.21
C ASP A 59 9.86 6.11 -18.31
N THR A 60 9.98 7.19 -17.53
CA THR A 60 11.05 7.32 -16.54
C THR A 60 10.98 6.19 -15.50
N ALA A 61 9.77 5.85 -15.03
CA ALA A 61 9.57 4.74 -14.11
C ALA A 61 9.88 3.38 -14.75
N GLN A 62 9.49 3.15 -16.01
CA GLN A 62 9.85 1.96 -16.77
C GLN A 62 11.36 1.81 -16.94
N ALA A 63 12.08 2.90 -17.21
CA ALA A 63 13.52 2.89 -17.34
C ALA A 63 14.21 2.49 -16.02
N LEU A 64 13.70 2.96 -14.88
CA LEU A 64 14.20 2.55 -13.56
C LEU A 64 13.97 1.05 -13.30
N SER A 65 12.78 0.53 -13.63
CA SER A 65 12.48 -0.89 -13.44
C SER A 65 13.25 -1.79 -14.39
N ALA A 66 13.48 -1.34 -15.63
CA ALA A 66 14.27 -2.03 -16.63
C ALA A 66 15.72 -2.20 -16.18
N ARG A 67 16.35 -1.14 -15.65
CA ARG A 67 17.70 -1.21 -15.07
C ARG A 67 17.78 -2.20 -13.92
N LEU A 68 16.83 -2.15 -12.97
CA LEU A 68 16.79 -3.11 -11.87
C LEU A 68 16.66 -4.55 -12.39
N PHE A 69 15.86 -4.76 -13.44
CA PHE A 69 15.69 -6.07 -14.04
C PHE A 69 17.01 -6.59 -14.64
N ASP A 70 17.71 -5.76 -15.40
CA ASP A 70 18.99 -6.13 -16.02
C ASP A 70 20.07 -6.41 -14.96
N GLU A 71 20.19 -5.53 -13.96
CA GLU A 71 21.15 -5.69 -12.86
C GLU A 71 20.94 -7.03 -12.11
N VAL A 72 19.68 -7.38 -11.84
CA VAL A 72 19.37 -8.66 -11.18
C VAL A 72 19.62 -9.84 -12.10
N CYS A 73 19.24 -9.75 -13.39
CA CYS A 73 19.45 -10.84 -14.34
C CYS A 73 20.94 -11.12 -14.54
N GLU A 74 21.76 -10.08 -14.73
CA GLU A 74 23.21 -10.18 -14.83
C GLU A 74 23.81 -10.82 -13.57
N ALA A 75 23.49 -10.31 -12.39
CA ALA A 75 24.02 -10.81 -11.13
C ALA A 75 23.60 -12.26 -10.79
N GLU A 76 22.45 -12.72 -11.31
CA GLU A 76 21.97 -14.09 -11.16
C GLU A 76 22.37 -15.01 -12.33
N GLY A 77 23.05 -14.49 -13.37
CA GLY A 77 23.32 -15.25 -14.59
C GLY A 77 22.03 -15.75 -15.26
N ILE A 78 21.02 -14.89 -15.36
CA ILE A 78 19.77 -15.12 -16.08
C ILE A 78 19.92 -14.54 -17.47
N ASP A 79 19.72 -15.37 -18.50
CA ASP A 79 19.73 -14.95 -19.89
C ASP A 79 18.39 -14.27 -20.25
N ALA A 80 18.22 -13.03 -19.77
CA ALA A 80 17.08 -12.18 -20.06
C ALA A 80 17.51 -10.71 -20.01
N ALA A 81 17.10 -9.94 -21.02
CA ALA A 81 17.30 -8.49 -21.07
C ALA A 81 15.96 -7.77 -20.98
N SER A 82 15.96 -6.60 -20.33
CA SER A 82 14.79 -5.75 -20.17
C SER A 82 14.38 -5.09 -21.49
N ARG A 83 13.13 -4.60 -21.52
CA ARG A 83 12.62 -3.68 -22.54
C ARG A 83 11.58 -2.75 -21.93
N MET A 84 11.36 -1.60 -22.56
CA MET A 84 10.20 -0.75 -22.28
C MET A 84 9.01 -1.17 -23.14
N PHE A 85 7.81 -0.87 -22.65
CA PHE A 85 6.58 -1.26 -23.31
C PHE A 85 5.65 -0.06 -23.44
N ASP A 86 5.04 0.07 -24.61
CA ASP A 86 3.93 0.99 -24.81
C ASP A 86 2.64 0.41 -24.21
N GLY A 87 1.67 1.30 -23.95
CA GLY A 87 0.33 0.89 -23.49
C GLY A 87 0.36 0.03 -22.22
N VAL A 88 1.27 0.34 -21.28
CA VAL A 88 1.28 -0.32 -19.96
C VAL A 88 0.11 0.12 -19.08
N ILE A 89 -0.42 1.32 -19.33
CA ILE A 89 -1.61 1.85 -18.69
C ILE A 89 -2.77 1.80 -19.68
N ASP A 90 -3.93 1.31 -19.22
CA ASP A 90 -5.19 1.32 -19.97
C ASP A 90 -5.81 2.73 -19.97
N PRO A 91 -5.91 3.40 -21.13
CA PRO A 91 -6.52 4.73 -21.23
C PRO A 91 -8.00 4.73 -20.82
N GLY A 92 -8.77 3.68 -21.14
CA GLY A 92 -10.19 3.62 -20.80
C GLY A 92 -10.40 3.59 -19.29
N ALA A 93 -9.62 2.78 -18.57
CA ALA A 93 -9.64 2.75 -17.11
C ALA A 93 -9.22 4.09 -16.48
N MET A 94 -8.33 4.84 -17.12
CA MET A 94 -7.96 6.20 -16.70
C MET A 94 -9.11 7.17 -16.89
N GLU A 95 -9.71 7.21 -18.06
CA GLU A 95 -10.87 8.06 -18.38
C GLU A 95 -12.03 7.82 -17.41
N ASP A 96 -12.35 6.56 -17.12
CA ASP A 96 -13.42 6.20 -16.17
C ASP A 96 -13.14 6.74 -14.76
N LYS A 97 -11.87 6.71 -14.32
CA LYS A 97 -11.48 7.28 -13.01
C LYS A 97 -11.57 8.80 -13.01
N VAL A 98 -11.13 9.47 -14.07
CA VAL A 98 -11.24 10.93 -14.17
C VAL A 98 -12.72 11.34 -14.20
N ARG A 99 -13.56 10.62 -14.94
CA ARG A 99 -15.02 10.84 -14.95
C ARG A 99 -15.63 10.73 -13.56
N TYR A 100 -15.26 9.68 -12.82
CA TYR A 100 -15.70 9.53 -11.43
C TYR A 100 -15.22 10.68 -10.54
N TYR A 101 -14.03 11.23 -10.76
CA TYR A 101 -13.57 12.37 -9.97
C TYR A 101 -14.20 13.70 -10.37
N ALA A 102 -14.50 13.88 -11.66
CA ALA A 102 -15.16 15.07 -12.18
C ALA A 102 -16.58 15.25 -11.62
N SER A 103 -17.20 14.21 -11.06
CA SER A 103 -18.48 14.36 -10.36
C SER A 103 -18.39 15.31 -9.15
N ARG A 104 -17.19 15.57 -8.61
CA ARG A 104 -16.97 16.49 -7.48
C ARG A 104 -17.04 17.96 -7.85
N ILE A 105 -16.94 18.28 -9.14
CA ILE A 105 -17.04 19.65 -9.67
C ILE A 105 -18.34 19.88 -10.43
N ALA A 106 -19.30 18.94 -10.34
CA ALA A 106 -20.57 18.99 -11.05
C ALA A 106 -21.70 19.68 -10.27
N SER A 107 -21.49 19.97 -8.98
CA SER A 107 -22.44 20.69 -8.12
C SER A 107 -22.39 22.21 -8.33
N GLU A 108 -23.41 22.91 -7.81
CA GLU A 108 -23.46 24.39 -7.77
C GLU A 108 -22.31 24.99 -6.95
N GLU A 109 -21.78 24.23 -5.98
CA GLU A 109 -20.54 24.53 -5.25
C GLU A 109 -19.47 23.50 -5.65
N PRO A 110 -18.63 23.77 -6.66
CA PRO A 110 -17.65 22.81 -7.14
C PRO A 110 -16.47 22.61 -6.18
N ASP A 111 -16.18 21.36 -5.80
CA ASP A 111 -15.02 21.01 -4.99
C ASP A 111 -13.79 20.72 -5.88
N TRP A 112 -13.19 21.80 -6.38
CA TRP A 112 -11.97 21.74 -7.20
C TRP A 112 -10.78 21.16 -6.44
N ALA A 113 -10.68 21.40 -5.14
CA ALA A 113 -9.56 20.92 -4.34
C ALA A 113 -9.54 19.38 -4.29
N SER A 114 -10.69 18.75 -4.08
CA SER A 114 -10.82 17.30 -4.05
C SER A 114 -10.66 16.66 -5.43
N PHE A 115 -11.16 17.31 -6.50
CA PHE A 115 -10.92 16.87 -7.87
C PHE A 115 -9.42 16.87 -8.22
N GLU A 116 -8.71 17.97 -7.91
CA GLU A 116 -7.29 18.11 -8.18
C GLU A 116 -6.43 17.16 -7.34
N ASP A 117 -6.74 17.01 -6.05
CA ASP A 117 -6.03 16.05 -5.18
C ASP A 117 -6.20 14.61 -5.69
N ALA A 118 -7.43 14.18 -5.96
CA ALA A 118 -7.69 12.82 -6.43
C ALA A 118 -7.02 12.53 -7.79
N THR A 119 -7.05 13.50 -8.71
CA THR A 119 -6.50 13.36 -10.07
C THR A 119 -4.97 13.45 -10.06
N SER A 120 -4.37 14.33 -9.25
CA SER A 120 -2.91 14.39 -9.09
C SER A 120 -2.33 13.13 -8.47
N ARG A 121 -2.97 12.57 -7.44
CA ARG A 121 -2.61 11.26 -6.86
C ARG A 121 -2.72 10.12 -7.88
N LEU A 122 -3.64 10.22 -8.84
CA LEU A 122 -3.76 9.26 -9.94
C LEU A 122 -2.54 9.29 -10.87
N GLY A 123 -1.94 10.46 -11.10
CA GLY A 123 -0.67 10.60 -11.83
C GLY A 123 0.48 9.87 -11.14
N SER A 124 0.64 10.08 -9.83
CA SER A 124 1.63 9.32 -9.00
C SER A 124 1.40 7.81 -9.06
N TYR A 125 0.13 7.38 -8.99
CA TYR A 125 -0.22 5.97 -9.12
C TYR A 125 0.20 5.38 -10.47
N TYR A 126 -0.08 6.06 -11.59
CA TYR A 126 0.26 5.55 -12.91
C TYR A 126 1.76 5.55 -13.22
N ALA A 127 2.52 6.52 -12.70
CA ALA A 127 3.98 6.47 -12.76
C ALA A 127 4.51 5.17 -12.12
N ARG A 128 4.08 4.84 -10.90
CA ARG A 128 4.46 3.58 -10.23
C ARG A 128 3.94 2.35 -10.96
N ARG A 129 2.69 2.39 -11.44
CA ARG A 129 2.08 1.27 -12.16
C ARG A 129 2.84 0.96 -13.45
N SER A 130 3.39 1.97 -14.12
CA SER A 130 4.22 1.78 -15.32
C SER A 130 5.47 0.94 -15.02
N ALA A 131 6.21 1.25 -13.95
CA ALA A 131 7.34 0.42 -13.49
C ALA A 131 6.90 -1.01 -13.12
N TYR A 132 5.77 -1.15 -12.42
CA TYR A 132 5.21 -2.44 -12.03
C TYR A 132 4.93 -3.32 -13.26
N GLU A 133 4.17 -2.80 -14.22
CA GLU A 133 3.77 -3.52 -15.43
C GLU A 133 4.97 -3.86 -16.29
N ASN A 134 5.93 -2.93 -16.39
CA ASN A 134 7.18 -3.16 -17.08
C ASN A 134 7.93 -4.36 -16.51
N THR A 135 8.18 -4.41 -15.20
CA THR A 135 8.88 -5.55 -14.59
C THR A 135 8.11 -6.84 -14.78
N VAL A 136 6.79 -6.84 -14.60
CA VAL A 136 5.97 -8.05 -14.77
C VAL A 136 6.02 -8.58 -16.20
N ARG A 137 5.88 -7.72 -17.22
CA ARG A 137 5.99 -8.12 -18.63
C ARG A 137 7.41 -8.53 -19.01
N ASN A 138 8.44 -7.95 -18.40
CA ASN A 138 9.83 -8.40 -18.55
C ASN A 138 10.06 -9.78 -17.94
N CYS A 139 9.51 -10.03 -16.75
CA CYS A 139 9.56 -11.33 -16.09
C CYS A 139 8.86 -12.42 -16.91
N ASP A 140 7.66 -12.15 -17.40
CA ASP A 140 6.90 -13.08 -18.25
C ASP A 140 7.66 -13.42 -19.53
N ARG A 141 8.14 -12.40 -20.26
CA ARG A 141 8.95 -12.58 -21.48
C ARG A 141 10.24 -13.36 -21.22
N GLY A 142 10.98 -12.98 -20.18
CA GLY A 142 12.28 -13.56 -19.84
C GLY A 142 12.18 -14.88 -19.07
N ARG A 143 10.96 -15.37 -18.78
CA ARG A 143 10.70 -16.52 -17.91
C ARG A 143 11.41 -16.40 -16.55
N VAL A 144 11.48 -15.16 -16.05
CA VAL A 144 12.11 -14.81 -14.78
C VAL A 144 11.03 -14.79 -13.71
N ARG A 145 11.30 -15.40 -12.56
CA ARG A 145 10.38 -15.30 -11.43
C ARG A 145 10.49 -13.92 -10.79
N TYR A 146 9.48 -13.52 -10.06
CA TYR A 146 9.55 -12.31 -9.24
C TYR A 146 8.87 -12.49 -7.89
N ALA A 147 9.23 -11.58 -6.98
CA ALA A 147 8.58 -11.38 -5.70
C ALA A 147 7.90 -10.01 -5.65
N ARG A 148 6.85 -9.90 -4.83
CA ARG A 148 6.25 -8.61 -4.44
C ARG A 148 6.89 -8.21 -3.12
N VAL A 149 7.53 -7.05 -3.07
CA VAL A 149 8.34 -6.63 -1.93
C VAL A 149 7.74 -5.34 -1.34
N PRO A 150 7.17 -5.39 -0.12
CA PRO A 150 6.52 -4.25 0.54
C PRO A 150 7.47 -3.11 0.88
N GLY A 151 6.98 -1.86 0.79
CA GLY A 151 7.75 -0.65 1.08
C GLY A 151 8.28 -0.52 2.51
N GLY A 152 7.56 -1.11 3.48
CA GLY A 152 7.81 -0.96 4.91
C GLY A 152 6.80 -0.03 5.61
N GLY A 153 6.01 0.76 4.87
CA GLY A 153 4.91 1.55 5.44
C GLY A 153 3.64 0.72 5.66
N GLU A 154 2.47 1.40 5.68
CA GLU A 154 1.11 0.80 5.76
C GLU A 154 0.87 -0.22 4.64
N THR A 155 1.40 -1.43 4.82
CA THR A 155 1.29 -2.51 3.86
C THR A 155 0.03 -3.28 4.19
N CYS A 156 -1.01 -3.15 3.36
CA CYS A 156 -2.25 -3.85 3.60
C CYS A 156 -2.06 -5.38 3.65
N GLY A 157 -2.95 -6.08 4.36
CA GLY A 157 -2.92 -7.54 4.49
C GLY A 157 -2.91 -8.29 3.15
N PHE A 158 -3.45 -7.69 2.09
CA PHE A 158 -3.38 -8.23 0.73
C PHE A 158 -1.97 -8.12 0.12
N CYS A 159 -1.29 -6.98 0.26
CA CYS A 159 0.09 -6.84 -0.22
C CYS A 159 1.03 -7.75 0.60
N LEU A 160 0.80 -7.94 1.90
CA LEU A 160 1.52 -8.93 2.73
C LEU A 160 1.25 -10.38 2.30
N MET A 161 0.01 -10.70 1.92
CA MET A 161 -0.35 -12.01 1.37
C MET A 161 0.49 -12.35 0.14
N LEU A 162 0.56 -11.41 -0.80
CA LEU A 162 1.33 -11.58 -2.02
C LEU A 162 2.83 -11.64 -1.72
N ALA A 163 3.32 -10.75 -0.88
CA ALA A 163 4.72 -10.71 -0.46
C ALA A 163 5.14 -11.98 0.27
N GLY A 164 4.24 -12.59 1.03
CA GLY A 164 4.48 -13.82 1.77
C GLY A 164 4.82 -15.02 0.88
N ARG A 165 4.57 -14.96 -0.43
CA ARG A 165 4.89 -16.08 -1.33
C ARG A 165 6.33 -16.08 -1.85
N GLY A 166 7.05 -14.95 -1.78
CA GLY A 166 8.42 -14.82 -2.28
C GLY A 166 8.52 -14.87 -3.81
N PHE A 167 9.67 -15.33 -4.32
CA PHE A 167 10.00 -15.40 -5.76
C PHE A 167 9.28 -16.55 -6.48
N VAL A 168 7.95 -16.54 -6.49
CA VAL A 168 7.14 -17.62 -7.10
C VAL A 168 6.39 -17.18 -8.35
N TYR A 169 6.18 -15.88 -8.54
CA TYR A 169 5.35 -15.34 -9.59
C TYR A 169 6.07 -15.38 -10.93
N HIS A 170 5.33 -15.71 -12.00
CA HIS A 170 5.84 -15.72 -13.37
C HIS A 170 5.11 -14.72 -14.27
N SER A 171 3.85 -14.42 -13.96
CA SER A 171 3.00 -13.50 -14.73
C SER A 171 2.03 -12.76 -13.82
N GLU A 172 1.39 -11.70 -14.33
CA GLU A 172 0.43 -10.90 -13.55
C GLU A 172 -0.74 -11.74 -13.02
N VAL A 173 -1.22 -12.72 -13.81
CA VAL A 173 -2.34 -13.62 -13.44
C VAL A 173 -2.07 -14.32 -12.11
N THR A 174 -0.82 -14.75 -11.89
CA THR A 174 -0.42 -15.44 -10.66
C THR A 174 -0.24 -14.48 -9.46
N ALA A 175 -0.07 -13.19 -9.71
CA ALA A 175 0.24 -12.17 -8.70
C ALA A 175 -0.91 -11.20 -8.38
N ARG A 176 -1.97 -11.17 -9.19
CA ARG A 176 -3.10 -10.26 -9.00
C ARG A 176 -4.08 -10.73 -7.94
N GLY A 177 -4.29 -12.04 -7.79
CA GLY A 177 -5.49 -12.53 -7.09
C GLY A 177 -6.78 -11.87 -7.66
N SER A 178 -7.92 -12.06 -7.01
CA SER A 178 -9.18 -11.42 -7.37
C SER A 178 -9.29 -9.93 -6.95
N HIS A 179 -8.22 -9.33 -6.41
CA HIS A 179 -8.27 -7.99 -5.80
C HIS A 179 -7.28 -7.04 -6.46
N GLY A 180 -7.77 -5.86 -6.86
CA GLY A 180 -6.94 -4.80 -7.42
C GLY A 180 -5.90 -4.28 -6.42
N VAL A 181 -4.74 -3.85 -6.92
CA VAL A 181 -3.74 -3.15 -6.10
C VAL A 181 -4.34 -1.80 -5.67
N HIS A 182 -4.46 -1.56 -4.36
CA HIS A 182 -4.97 -0.27 -3.86
C HIS A 182 -4.04 0.88 -4.23
N ARG A 183 -4.61 2.09 -4.35
CA ARG A 183 -3.91 3.29 -4.86
C ARG A 183 -2.60 3.56 -4.09
N ASN A 184 -2.60 3.32 -2.79
CA ASN A 184 -1.47 3.60 -1.91
C ASN A 184 -0.46 2.43 -1.74
N CYS A 185 -0.58 1.27 -2.41
CA CYS A 185 0.31 0.14 -2.11
C CYS A 185 1.75 0.34 -2.64
N ASP A 186 2.68 0.70 -1.77
CA ASP A 186 4.08 1.01 -2.08
C ASP A 186 4.96 -0.18 -2.52
N CYS A 187 4.39 -1.38 -2.58
CA CYS A 187 5.15 -2.57 -2.94
C CYS A 187 5.72 -2.50 -4.37
N VAL A 188 6.93 -3.02 -4.52
CA VAL A 188 7.64 -3.11 -5.80
C VAL A 188 7.73 -4.57 -6.27
N VAL A 189 7.91 -4.76 -7.56
CA VAL A 189 8.19 -6.07 -8.16
C VAL A 189 9.70 -6.21 -8.32
N VAL A 190 10.26 -7.28 -7.77
CA VAL A 190 11.69 -7.57 -7.87
C VAL A 190 11.88 -8.93 -8.55
N PRO A 191 12.57 -9.00 -9.69
CA PRO A 191 12.88 -10.26 -10.37
C PRO A 191 13.86 -11.10 -9.54
N GLY A 192 13.94 -12.40 -9.82
CA GLY A 192 14.87 -13.30 -9.16
C GLY A 192 14.53 -14.77 -9.35
N ARG A 193 15.17 -15.62 -8.55
CA ARG A 193 15.03 -17.08 -8.56
C ARG A 193 14.56 -17.58 -7.20
N ARG A 194 13.55 -18.44 -7.21
CA ARG A 194 13.08 -19.16 -6.01
C ARG A 194 14.23 -19.91 -5.35
N GLY A 195 14.43 -19.71 -4.05
CA GLY A 195 15.44 -20.42 -3.27
C GLY A 195 16.89 -19.98 -3.52
N ARG A 196 17.13 -18.97 -4.37
CA ARG A 196 18.48 -18.47 -4.67
C ARG A 196 18.61 -16.96 -4.49
N THR A 197 17.61 -16.20 -4.91
CA THR A 197 17.59 -14.75 -4.69
C THR A 197 17.05 -14.47 -3.30
N SER A 198 17.78 -13.67 -2.55
CA SER A 198 17.36 -13.08 -1.28
C SER A 198 17.49 -11.57 -1.34
N ILE A 199 16.71 -10.90 -0.52
CA ILE A 199 16.70 -9.45 -0.42
C ILE A 199 16.95 -9.12 1.04
N GLU A 200 17.93 -8.27 1.30
CA GLU A 200 18.21 -7.81 2.64
C GLU A 200 17.01 -7.04 3.22
N GLY A 201 16.55 -7.41 4.41
CA GLY A 201 15.38 -6.79 5.06
C GLY A 201 14.02 -7.31 4.58
N TYR A 202 13.97 -8.26 3.65
CA TYR A 202 12.74 -8.90 3.21
C TYR A 202 12.74 -10.40 3.51
N ASP A 203 11.83 -10.82 4.41
CA ASP A 203 11.56 -12.22 4.71
C ASP A 203 10.10 -12.56 4.31
N PRO A 204 9.88 -13.38 3.27
CA PRO A 204 8.53 -13.84 2.92
C PRO A 204 7.81 -14.54 4.08
N ALA A 205 8.52 -15.27 4.93
CA ALA A 205 7.92 -15.90 6.10
C ALA A 205 7.45 -14.86 7.13
N ALA A 206 8.20 -13.77 7.31
CA ALA A 206 7.78 -12.63 8.13
C ALA A 206 6.51 -11.99 7.59
N CYS A 207 6.41 -11.77 6.27
CA CYS A 207 5.20 -11.21 5.66
C CYS A 207 3.97 -12.11 5.87
N ARG A 208 4.13 -13.45 5.80
CA ARG A 208 3.02 -14.39 6.10
C ARG A 208 2.57 -14.28 7.55
N ARG A 209 3.52 -14.30 8.50
CA ARG A 209 3.23 -14.15 9.93
C ARG A 209 2.55 -12.82 10.24
N LEU A 210 3.01 -11.71 9.64
CA LEU A 210 2.39 -10.41 9.84
C LEU A 210 0.97 -10.38 9.26
N ARG A 211 0.72 -10.99 8.09
CA ARG A 211 -0.63 -11.11 7.54
C ARG A 211 -1.56 -11.89 8.47
N GLU A 212 -1.12 -13.04 8.98
CA GLU A 212 -1.90 -13.86 9.92
C GLU A 212 -2.33 -13.02 11.11
N ARG A 213 -1.40 -12.26 11.69
CA ARG A 213 -1.72 -11.29 12.76
C ARG A 213 -2.75 -10.25 12.33
N LEU A 214 -2.56 -9.58 11.19
CA LEU A 214 -3.56 -8.58 10.77
C LEU A 214 -4.97 -9.18 10.61
N LEU A 215 -5.08 -10.46 10.20
CA LEU A 215 -6.34 -11.19 10.17
C LEU A 215 -6.88 -11.52 11.57
N ASP A 216 -6.01 -11.81 12.54
CA ASP A 216 -6.40 -11.97 13.95
C ASP A 216 -7.03 -10.67 14.51
N VAL A 217 -6.41 -9.51 14.24
CA VAL A 217 -6.96 -8.20 14.63
C VAL A 217 -8.27 -7.87 13.93
N ASP A 218 -8.42 -8.28 12.66
CA ASP A 218 -9.70 -8.16 11.97
C ASP A 218 -10.82 -8.98 12.63
N GLY A 219 -10.46 -10.05 13.36
CA GLY A 219 -11.36 -10.84 14.18
C GLY A 219 -11.64 -10.26 15.57
N TYR A 220 -10.94 -9.20 16.01
CA TYR A 220 -11.19 -8.57 17.31
C TYR A 220 -12.45 -7.70 17.28
N ASP A 221 -13.29 -7.88 18.30
CA ASP A 221 -14.44 -7.02 18.60
C ASP A 221 -13.93 -5.70 19.22
N VAL A 222 -13.38 -4.83 18.39
CA VAL A 222 -12.90 -3.49 18.77
C VAL A 222 -13.32 -2.46 17.71
N PRO A 223 -13.59 -1.20 18.10
CA PRO A 223 -13.88 -0.10 17.18
C PRO A 223 -12.90 0.02 16.00
N PRO A 224 -13.35 0.42 14.80
CA PRO A 224 -12.50 0.49 13.61
C PRO A 224 -11.20 1.27 13.78
N ALA A 225 -11.21 2.44 14.43
CA ALA A 225 -9.97 3.20 14.56
C ALA A 225 -8.95 2.53 15.51
N GLN A 226 -9.42 1.80 16.52
CA GLN A 226 -8.54 1.01 17.39
C GLN A 226 -8.01 -0.23 16.67
N ARG A 227 -8.84 -0.85 15.83
CA ARG A 227 -8.39 -1.93 14.93
C ARG A 227 -7.28 -1.45 14.01
N GLU A 228 -7.45 -0.29 13.38
CA GLU A 228 -6.41 0.29 12.52
C GLU A 228 -5.16 0.70 13.32
N ALA A 229 -5.31 1.24 14.53
CA ALA A 229 -4.18 1.53 15.41
C ALA A 229 -3.41 0.27 15.82
N LEU A 230 -4.10 -0.84 16.12
CA LEU A 230 -3.49 -2.15 16.40
C LEU A 230 -2.73 -2.70 15.19
N LYS A 231 -3.33 -2.63 14.00
CA LYS A 231 -2.67 -3.02 12.75
C LYS A 231 -1.43 -2.18 12.46
N ALA A 232 -1.49 -0.87 12.69
CA ALA A 232 -0.38 0.05 12.51
C ALA A 232 0.77 -0.28 13.49
N ALA A 233 0.45 -0.48 14.77
CA ALA A 233 1.46 -0.83 15.79
C ALA A 233 2.17 -2.15 15.47
N TRP A 234 1.45 -3.14 14.93
CA TRP A 234 2.03 -4.41 14.52
C TRP A 234 2.87 -4.32 13.25
N SER A 235 2.46 -3.50 12.29
CA SER A 235 3.23 -3.25 11.07
C SER A 235 4.57 -2.58 11.39
N ASP A 236 4.60 -1.62 12.30
CA ASP A 236 5.82 -0.88 12.66
C ASP A 236 6.79 -1.70 13.53
N SER A 237 6.28 -2.66 14.31
CA SER A 237 7.12 -3.61 15.08
C SER A 237 7.94 -4.58 14.21
N SER A 238 7.70 -4.60 12.89
CA SER A 238 8.37 -5.48 11.94
C SER A 238 9.65 -4.89 11.31
N GLU A 239 9.93 -3.59 11.49
CA GLU A 239 11.12 -2.93 10.93
C GLU A 239 12.46 -3.31 11.60
N GLY A 240 12.43 -4.04 12.72
CA GLY A 240 13.64 -4.49 13.41
C GLY A 240 13.49 -5.86 14.05
N THR A 241 14.07 -6.90 13.44
CA THR A 241 14.68 -8.08 14.12
C THR A 241 13.93 -8.77 15.28
N GLY A 242 12.62 -8.63 15.41
CA GLY A 242 11.88 -8.98 16.64
C GLY A 242 10.65 -9.88 16.44
N ILE A 243 10.62 -10.69 15.38
CA ILE A 243 9.39 -11.43 15.00
C ILE A 243 9.05 -12.57 16.00
N GLY A 244 10.01 -12.95 16.86
CA GLY A 244 9.90 -14.05 17.82
C GLY A 244 9.17 -13.75 19.15
N ARG A 245 8.94 -12.48 19.53
CA ARG A 245 8.29 -12.13 20.83
C ARG A 245 6.76 -12.02 20.80
N ALA A 246 6.14 -12.22 19.64
CA ALA A 246 4.75 -11.80 19.42
C ALA A 246 3.70 -12.92 19.46
N ALA A 247 4.08 -14.21 19.50
CA ALA A 247 3.12 -15.30 19.73
C ALA A 247 2.57 -15.27 21.18
N ASP A 248 3.46 -15.07 22.16
CA ASP A 248 3.07 -14.92 23.58
C ASP A 248 2.30 -13.61 23.84
N LEU A 249 2.49 -12.60 22.98
CA LEU A 249 1.78 -11.33 23.07
C LEU A 249 0.36 -11.48 22.51
N ASP A 250 0.15 -12.23 21.43
CA ASP A 250 -1.16 -12.44 20.81
C ASP A 250 -2.15 -13.13 21.76
N GLU A 251 -1.72 -14.21 22.43
CA GLU A 251 -2.58 -14.91 23.38
C GLU A 251 -2.88 -14.06 24.63
N LYS A 252 -1.91 -13.27 25.11
CA LYS A 252 -2.10 -12.35 26.23
C LYS A 252 -3.00 -11.17 25.87
N VAL A 253 -2.89 -10.65 24.65
CA VAL A 253 -3.75 -9.58 24.12
C VAL A 253 -5.17 -10.08 23.95
N ARG A 254 -5.38 -11.25 23.32
CA ARG A 254 -6.70 -11.85 23.10
C ARG A 254 -7.39 -12.15 24.44
N ARG A 255 -6.74 -12.87 25.36
CA ARG A 255 -7.28 -13.14 26.71
C ARG A 255 -7.52 -11.87 27.52
N GLY A 256 -6.65 -10.87 27.36
CA GLY A 256 -6.80 -9.57 28.00
C GLY A 256 -8.03 -8.82 27.49
N LEU A 257 -8.25 -8.82 26.17
CA LEU A 257 -9.41 -8.20 25.52
C LEU A 257 -10.70 -8.92 25.93
N ASP A 258 -10.74 -10.25 25.88
CA ASP A 258 -11.90 -11.05 26.30
C ASP A 258 -12.27 -10.74 27.76
N SER A 259 -11.29 -10.75 28.66
CA SER A 259 -11.50 -10.44 30.09
C SER A 259 -11.95 -9.00 30.32
N ALA A 260 -11.41 -8.03 29.58
CA ALA A 260 -11.81 -6.63 29.67
C ALA A 260 -13.26 -6.43 29.19
N TRP A 261 -13.65 -7.12 28.11
CA TRP A 261 -15.01 -7.12 27.58
C TRP A 261 -16.02 -7.72 28.55
N GLU A 262 -15.73 -8.90 29.10
CA GLU A 262 -16.61 -9.51 30.12
C GLU A 262 -16.80 -8.58 31.33
N THR A 263 -15.75 -7.85 31.72
CA THR A 263 -15.79 -6.93 32.86
C THR A 263 -16.66 -5.71 32.56
N TYR A 264 -16.58 -5.20 31.33
CA TYR A 264 -17.40 -4.11 30.84
C TYR A 264 -18.87 -4.51 30.69
N GLU A 265 -19.17 -5.66 30.10
CA GLU A 265 -20.52 -6.18 29.90
C GLU A 265 -21.26 -6.47 31.22
N ARG A 266 -20.54 -6.91 32.24
CA ARG A 266 -21.08 -7.09 33.59
C ARG A 266 -21.46 -5.77 34.28
N GLY A 267 -21.21 -4.62 33.64
CA GLY A 267 -21.63 -3.29 34.10
C GLY A 267 -20.82 -2.74 35.28
N GLY A 268 -19.68 -3.36 35.60
CA GLY A 268 -18.88 -3.04 36.79
C GLY A 268 -17.83 -1.93 36.60
N ALA A 269 -17.57 -1.50 35.36
CA ALA A 269 -16.54 -0.50 35.04
C ALA A 269 -16.82 0.16 33.69
N SER A 270 -16.28 1.36 33.46
CA SER A 270 -16.41 2.04 32.18
C SER A 270 -15.57 1.36 31.08
N TYR A 271 -15.86 1.69 29.81
CA TYR A 271 -15.04 1.23 28.69
C TYR A 271 -13.57 1.67 28.83
N ASP A 272 -13.34 2.89 29.31
CA ASP A 272 -12.00 3.43 29.54
C ASP A 272 -11.25 2.69 30.64
N ASP A 273 -11.95 2.23 31.68
CA ASP A 273 -11.37 1.51 32.81
C ASP A 273 -11.08 0.03 32.49
N THR A 274 -11.63 -0.47 31.38
CA THR A 274 -11.52 -1.87 30.95
C THR A 274 -10.72 -1.96 29.65
N ILE A 275 -11.39 -1.89 28.50
CA ILE A 275 -10.81 -2.04 27.17
C ILE A 275 -9.83 -0.90 26.89
N GLY A 276 -10.18 0.34 27.22
CA GLY A 276 -9.28 1.49 27.08
C GLY A 276 -8.01 1.39 27.92
N ALA A 277 -8.10 0.85 29.14
CA ALA A 277 -6.96 0.66 30.03
C ALA A 277 -6.00 -0.42 29.50
N LEU A 278 -6.56 -1.51 28.97
CA LEU A 278 -5.76 -2.54 28.30
C LEU A 278 -5.05 -1.97 27.06
N LEU A 279 -5.77 -1.24 26.21
CA LEU A 279 -5.21 -0.64 25.00
C LEU A 279 -4.10 0.38 25.33
N ARG A 280 -4.25 1.19 26.40
CA ARG A 280 -3.17 2.07 26.89
C ARG A 280 -1.91 1.29 27.26
N ARG A 281 -2.05 0.20 28.04
CA ARG A 281 -0.92 -0.65 28.43
C ARG A 281 -0.25 -1.32 27.24
N LEU A 282 -1.04 -1.78 26.27
CA LEU A 282 -0.52 -2.33 25.01
C LEU A 282 0.19 -1.25 24.21
N GLY A 283 -0.37 -0.03 24.18
CA GLY A 283 0.23 1.13 23.57
C GLY A 283 1.60 1.46 24.16
N GLU A 284 1.70 1.54 25.49
CA GLU A 284 2.97 1.77 26.21
C GLU A 284 4.01 0.69 25.86
N ALA A 285 3.62 -0.59 25.84
CA ALA A 285 4.51 -1.69 25.49
C ALA A 285 5.00 -1.63 24.02
N LEU A 286 4.21 -1.04 23.13
CA LEU A 286 4.50 -0.89 21.71
C LEU A 286 5.06 0.50 21.35
N GLY A 287 5.17 1.42 22.33
CA GLY A 287 5.56 2.82 22.10
C GLY A 287 4.56 3.60 21.24
N ARG A 288 3.25 3.34 21.39
CA ARG A 288 2.16 3.91 20.59
C ARG A 288 0.99 4.37 21.46
N ASP A 289 0.28 5.40 21.01
CA ASP A 289 -1.02 5.72 21.59
C ASP A 289 -2.10 4.87 20.91
N LEU A 290 -2.62 3.90 21.65
CA LEU A 290 -3.75 3.06 21.22
C LEU A 290 -5.05 3.48 21.92
N SER A 291 -5.04 4.60 22.64
CA SER A 291 -6.16 5.08 23.44
C SER A 291 -6.89 6.23 22.74
N GLY A 292 -8.07 5.90 22.20
CA GLY A 292 -8.93 6.87 21.51
C GLY A 292 -9.05 6.61 20.02
N LEU A 293 -10.15 7.08 19.43
CA LEU A 293 -10.28 7.18 17.99
C LEU A 293 -9.35 8.30 17.48
N ALA A 294 -9.00 8.30 16.19
CA ALA A 294 -8.05 9.23 15.56
C ALA A 294 -8.38 10.73 15.71
N ASP A 295 -9.53 11.08 16.29
CA ASP A 295 -10.02 12.44 16.55
C ASP A 295 -10.16 12.76 18.06
N GLY A 296 -9.69 11.87 18.95
CA GLY A 296 -9.80 12.05 20.40
C GLY A 296 -11.22 11.85 20.96
N THR A 297 -12.19 11.39 20.16
CA THR A 297 -13.52 11.06 20.67
C THR A 297 -13.52 9.68 21.34
N ARG A 298 -14.08 9.62 22.55
CA ARG A 298 -14.34 8.38 23.29
C ARG A 298 -15.65 7.80 22.76
N PRO A 299 -15.66 6.57 22.21
CA PRO A 299 -16.89 5.98 21.71
C PRO A 299 -17.88 5.77 22.87
N SER A 300 -19.15 6.12 22.66
CA SER A 300 -20.17 5.86 23.68
C SER A 300 -20.50 4.38 23.74
N VAL A 301 -21.03 3.92 24.87
CA VAL A 301 -21.52 2.54 25.06
C VAL A 301 -22.44 2.08 23.91
N ARG A 302 -23.24 3.01 23.36
CA ARG A 302 -24.15 2.76 22.24
C ARG A 302 -23.45 2.61 20.89
N ASP A 303 -22.34 3.29 20.67
CA ASP A 303 -21.59 3.23 19.39
C ASP A 303 -20.84 1.91 19.26
N VAL A 304 -20.33 1.42 20.40
CA VAL A 304 -19.62 0.16 20.52
C VAL A 304 -20.57 -1.05 20.38
N LEU A 305 -21.78 -0.97 20.92
CA LEU A 305 -22.78 -2.05 20.84
C LEU A 305 -23.52 -2.11 19.49
N ARG A 306 -23.47 -1.06 18.67
CA ARG A 306 -24.07 -1.02 17.32
C ARG A 306 -23.23 -1.72 16.24
N THR A 307 -21.96 -1.99 16.52
CA THR A 307 -21.02 -2.64 15.60
C THR A 307 -20.87 -4.15 15.84
N ARG A 308 -21.58 -4.70 16.84
CA ARG A 308 -21.80 -6.14 17.04
C ARG A 308 -22.96 -6.63 16.17
#